data_AF-A0AAE7DAH6-F1
#
_entry.id   AF-A0AAE7DAH6-F1
#
_cell.length_a   1.000
_cell.length_b   1.000
_cell.length_c   1.000
_cell.angle_alpha   90.00
_cell.angle_beta   90.00
_cell.angle_gamma   90.00
#
_symmetry.space_group_name_H-M   'P 1'
#
loop_
_entity.id
_entity.type
_entity.pdbx_description
1 polymer ?
#
loop_
_entity_poly.entity_id
_entity_poly.type
_entity_poly.pdbx_seq_one_letter_code
_entity_poly.pdbx_strand_id
1 'polypeptide(L)'
;MKNEDTLLGKDGVLTPLLKEFLEGALDDELEAHIEDEGDANRKNGKGRKQVKTAIGSVDINPPRDRNGTFEPEIIPQRMKPWEWTIPLKASIGSCAPLQNQKAPSSRKTPR
;
A
#
# COMPACT_ATOMS: atom_id res chain seq x y z
N MET A 1 -24.05 -22.18 -3.96
CA MET A 1 -23.48 -21.34 -5.05
C MET A 1 -22.11 -20.91 -4.57
N LYS A 2 -21.03 -21.41 -5.18
CA LYS A 2 -19.64 -21.06 -4.81
C LYS A 2 -19.23 -19.88 -5.68
N ASN A 3 -19.69 -18.68 -5.34
CA ASN A 3 -19.42 -17.47 -6.14
C ASN A 3 -18.22 -16.69 -5.60
N GLU A 4 -17.81 -16.95 -4.36
CA GLU A 4 -16.66 -16.31 -3.71
C GLU A 4 -15.31 -16.62 -4.39
N ASP A 5 -15.11 -17.84 -4.87
CA ASP A 5 -13.90 -18.24 -5.61
C ASP A 5 -13.81 -17.56 -6.99
N THR A 6 -14.95 -17.19 -7.59
CA THR A 6 -15.01 -16.54 -8.92
C THR A 6 -14.71 -15.05 -8.85
N LEU A 7 -14.97 -14.40 -7.71
CA LEU A 7 -14.67 -12.98 -7.52
C LEU A 7 -13.23 -12.76 -7.04
N LEU A 8 -12.72 -13.66 -6.21
CA LEU A 8 -11.47 -13.47 -5.48
C LEU A 8 -10.34 -14.38 -5.94
N GLY A 9 -10.57 -15.37 -6.82
CA GLY A 9 -9.53 -16.28 -7.28
C GLY A 9 -8.43 -15.64 -8.15
N LYS A 10 -7.44 -16.44 -8.56
CA LYS A 10 -6.32 -16.02 -9.42
C LYS A 10 -6.77 -15.38 -10.74
N ASP A 11 -7.92 -15.80 -11.26
CA ASP A 11 -8.60 -15.26 -12.44
C ASP A 11 -9.90 -14.53 -12.07
N GLY A 12 -9.97 -14.01 -10.84
CA GLY A 12 -11.14 -13.33 -10.31
C GLY A 12 -11.39 -11.97 -10.97
N VAL A 13 -12.64 -11.52 -10.95
CA VAL A 13 -13.07 -10.24 -11.55
C VAL A 13 -12.33 -9.04 -10.95
N LEU A 14 -11.85 -9.14 -9.71
CA LEU A 14 -11.12 -8.06 -9.03
C LEU A 14 -9.63 -8.00 -9.34
N THR A 15 -9.04 -9.09 -9.85
CA THR A 15 -7.62 -9.15 -10.22
C THR A 15 -7.20 -8.08 -11.24
N PRO A 16 -7.91 -7.87 -12.37
CA PRO A 16 -7.54 -6.81 -13.31
C PRO A 16 -7.68 -5.41 -12.73
N LEU A 17 -8.71 -5.17 -11.92
CA LEU A 17 -8.92 -3.87 -11.26
C LEU A 17 -7.77 -3.57 -10.27
N LEU A 18 -7.39 -4.56 -9.45
CA LEU A 18 -6.29 -4.40 -8.51
C LEU A 18 -4.94 -4.22 -9.24
N LYS A 19 -4.75 -4.91 -10.36
CA LYS A 19 -3.58 -4.72 -11.22
C LYS A 19 -3.47 -3.27 -11.70
N GLU A 20 -4.53 -2.75 -12.30
CA GLU A 20 -4.56 -1.37 -12.81
C GLU A 20 -4.36 -0.35 -11.69
N PHE A 21 -4.97 -0.56 -10.53
CA PHE A 21 -4.78 0.31 -9.37
C PHE A 21 -3.33 0.34 -8.88
N LEU A 22 -2.69 -0.82 -8.74
CA LEU A 22 -1.29 -0.91 -8.28
C LEU A 22 -0.32 -0.33 -9.31
N GLU A 23 -0.54 -0.58 -10.61
CA GLU A 23 0.29 -0.02 -11.67
C GLU A 23 0.15 1.50 -11.75
N GLY A 24 -1.07 2.03 -11.63
CA GLY A 24 -1.31 3.48 -11.60
C GLY A 24 -0.66 4.15 -10.41
N ALA A 25 -0.83 3.60 -9.21
CA ALA A 25 -0.25 4.17 -8.01
C ALA A 25 1.30 4.19 -8.04
N LEU A 26 1.93 3.16 -8.63
CA LEU A 26 3.38 3.15 -8.82
C LEU A 26 3.86 4.09 -9.94
N ASP A 27 3.05 4.26 -11.00
CA ASP A 27 3.33 5.24 -12.07
C ASP A 27 3.31 6.67 -11.50
N ASP A 28 2.36 6.98 -10.60
CA ASP A 28 2.27 8.27 -9.91
C ASP A 28 3.47 8.53 -8.98
N GLU A 29 3.87 7.54 -8.16
CA GLU A 29 5.07 7.66 -7.30
C GLU A 29 6.34 7.91 -8.13
N LEU A 30 6.50 7.22 -9.26
CA LEU A 30 7.66 7.42 -10.12
C LEU A 30 7.64 8.79 -10.80
N GLU A 31 6.47 9.28 -11.18
CA GLU A 31 6.32 10.61 -11.78
C GLU A 31 6.78 11.70 -10.82
N ALA A 32 6.33 11.63 -9.57
CA ALA A 32 6.78 12.54 -8.51
C ALA A 32 8.30 12.45 -8.28
N HIS A 33 8.87 11.23 -8.26
CA HIS A 33 10.32 11.05 -8.10
C HIS A 33 11.13 11.67 -9.26
N ILE A 34 10.63 11.58 -10.49
CA ILE A 34 11.29 12.18 -11.66
C ILE A 34 11.21 13.71 -11.62
N GLU A 35 10.07 14.26 -11.20
CA GLU A 35 9.91 15.71 -11.03
C GLU A 35 10.88 16.27 -9.98
N ASP A 36 11.14 15.52 -8.90
CA ASP A 36 12.07 15.92 -7.84
C ASP A 36 13.55 15.82 -8.25
N GLU A 37 13.96 14.78 -9.01
CA GLU A 37 15.36 14.60 -9.44
C GLU A 37 15.77 15.44 -10.67
N GLY A 38 14.79 15.96 -11.43
CA GLY A 38 15.02 16.81 -12.61
C GLY A 38 15.53 16.09 -13.87
N ASP A 39 16.07 16.85 -14.83
CA ASP A 39 16.36 16.44 -16.22
C ASP A 39 17.30 15.21 -16.39
N ALA A 40 17.99 14.82 -15.33
CA ALA A 40 18.95 13.71 -15.33
C ALA A 40 18.27 12.33 -15.25
N ASN A 41 17.05 12.22 -14.69
CA ASN A 41 16.34 10.95 -14.57
C ASN A 41 15.14 10.87 -15.51
N ARG A 42 14.84 9.67 -16.00
CA ARG A 42 13.76 9.39 -16.97
C ARG A 42 13.21 7.99 -16.75
N LYS A 43 11.97 7.76 -17.18
CA LYS A 43 11.32 6.43 -17.17
C LYS A 43 12.11 5.45 -18.07
N ASN A 44 12.43 4.27 -17.55
CA ASN A 44 13.19 3.19 -18.21
C ASN A 44 12.31 1.96 -18.51
N GLY A 45 11.08 2.22 -18.97
CA GLY A 45 10.09 1.18 -19.24
C GLY A 45 9.51 0.54 -17.97
N LYS A 46 8.90 -0.64 -18.14
CA LYS A 46 8.21 -1.37 -17.07
C LYS A 46 8.84 -2.75 -16.86
N GLY A 47 8.97 -3.15 -15.60
CA GLY A 47 9.43 -4.47 -15.20
C GLY A 47 8.30 -5.51 -15.23
N ARG A 48 8.56 -6.67 -14.62
CA ARG A 48 7.54 -7.68 -14.28
C ARG A 48 7.72 -8.09 -12.83
N LYS A 49 6.64 -8.08 -12.06
CA LYS A 49 6.64 -8.54 -10.68
C LYS A 49 5.33 -9.23 -10.35
N GLN A 50 5.41 -10.35 -9.66
CA GLN A 50 4.24 -11.04 -9.13
C GLN A 50 4.08 -10.67 -7.65
N VAL A 51 2.92 -10.13 -7.31
CA VAL A 51 2.56 -9.71 -5.95
C VAL A 51 1.53 -10.70 -5.41
N LYS A 52 1.75 -11.19 -4.19
CA LYS A 52 0.77 -12.03 -3.50
C LYS A 52 -0.07 -11.17 -2.58
N THR A 53 -1.35 -11.04 -2.91
CA THR A 53 -2.34 -10.34 -2.09
C THR A 53 -3.20 -11.37 -1.37
N ALA A 54 -3.92 -10.95 -0.32
CA ALA A 54 -4.87 -11.80 0.39
C ALA A 54 -5.97 -12.40 -0.53
N ILE A 55 -6.26 -11.71 -1.63
CA ILE A 55 -7.26 -12.10 -2.63
C ILE A 55 -6.65 -13.14 -3.59
N GLY A 56 -5.45 -12.87 -4.11
CA GLY A 56 -4.78 -13.77 -5.03
C GLY A 56 -3.40 -13.27 -5.45
N SER A 57 -2.76 -13.99 -6.37
CA SER A 57 -1.51 -13.53 -6.98
C SER A 57 -1.83 -12.64 -8.19
N VAL A 58 -1.26 -11.44 -8.21
CA VAL A 58 -1.43 -10.45 -9.29
C VAL A 58 -0.09 -10.22 -9.97
N ASP A 59 -0.06 -10.36 -11.29
CA ASP A 59 1.09 -10.02 -12.10
C ASP A 59 0.99 -8.55 -12.53
N ILE A 60 1.94 -7.74 -12.05
CA ILE A 60 2.03 -6.31 -12.31
C ILE A 60 3.30 -5.96 -13.10
N ASN A 61 3.25 -4.83 -13.76
CA ASN A 61 4.33 -4.25 -14.53
C ASN A 61 4.80 -2.93 -13.90
N PRO A 62 5.60 -2.99 -12.81
CA PRO A 62 6.01 -1.79 -12.10
C PRO A 62 6.92 -0.94 -12.98
N PRO A 63 6.75 0.39 -12.99
CA PRO A 63 7.61 1.27 -13.73
C PRO A 63 8.97 1.40 -13.03
N ARG A 64 9.98 1.81 -13.78
CA ARG A 64 11.35 1.96 -13.28
C ARG A 64 11.97 3.22 -13.83
N ASP A 65 12.85 3.82 -13.06
CA ASP A 65 13.70 4.92 -13.47
C ASP A 65 15.00 4.44 -14.13
N ARG A 66 15.72 5.35 -14.79
CA ARG A 66 16.97 5.02 -15.50
C ARG A 66 18.16 4.93 -14.55
N ASN A 67 18.18 5.76 -13.51
CA ASN A 67 19.30 5.83 -12.57
C ASN A 67 19.22 4.75 -11.49
N GLY A 68 18.05 4.11 -11.30
CA GLY A 68 17.82 3.12 -10.26
C GLY A 68 17.74 3.72 -8.87
N THR A 69 17.40 5.00 -8.75
CA THR A 69 17.31 5.75 -7.49
C THR A 69 15.91 5.73 -6.90
N PHE A 70 14.89 5.41 -7.70
CA PHE A 70 13.50 5.33 -7.26
C PHE A 70 13.27 4.14 -6.31
N GLU A 71 12.79 4.43 -5.10
CA GLU A 71 12.43 3.43 -4.10
C GLU A 71 10.92 3.53 -3.78
N PRO A 72 10.07 2.67 -4.38
CA PRO A 72 8.62 2.74 -4.20
C PRO A 72 8.20 2.34 -2.78
N GLU A 73 7.25 3.09 -2.22
CA GLU A 73 6.71 2.84 -0.87
C GLU A 73 5.63 1.77 -0.91
N ILE A 74 4.74 1.81 -1.91
CA ILE A 74 3.66 0.82 -2.02
C ILE A 74 4.23 -0.58 -2.21
N ILE A 75 5.22 -0.80 -3.10
CA ILE A 75 5.75 -2.15 -3.38
C ILE A 75 7.28 -2.17 -3.37
N PRO A 76 7.94 -2.60 -2.28
CA PRO A 76 9.39 -2.55 -2.18
C PRO A 76 10.09 -3.43 -3.21
N GLN A 77 11.08 -2.88 -3.92
CA GLN A 77 11.62 -3.42 -5.18
C GLN A 77 12.17 -4.86 -5.07
N ARG A 78 12.84 -5.20 -3.96
CA ARG A 78 13.55 -6.49 -3.78
C ARG A 78 12.86 -7.48 -2.83
N MET A 79 11.64 -7.20 -2.39
CA MET A 79 10.94 -8.08 -1.46
C MET A 79 10.46 -9.35 -2.14
N LYS A 80 10.59 -10.50 -1.46
CA LYS A 80 10.19 -11.79 -2.01
C LYS A 80 8.66 -11.96 -1.95
N PRO A 81 8.02 -12.58 -2.96
CA PRO A 81 6.56 -12.67 -3.04
C PRO A 81 5.86 -13.34 -1.85
N TRP A 82 6.56 -14.17 -1.07
CA TRP A 82 6.00 -14.86 0.09
C TRP A 82 6.13 -14.09 1.42
N GLU A 83 6.92 -13.01 1.43
CA GLU A 83 7.17 -12.19 2.61
C GLU A 83 6.24 -10.96 2.64
N TRP A 84 5.79 -10.51 1.47
CA TRP A 84 5.01 -9.29 1.33
C TRP A 84 3.55 -9.60 0.98
N THR A 85 2.77 -9.94 2.00
CA THR A 85 1.29 -9.94 1.91
C THR A 85 0.83 -8.55 2.33
N ILE A 86 0.18 -7.76 1.47
CA ILE A 86 -0.51 -6.54 1.91
C ILE A 86 -1.63 -6.99 2.86
N PRO A 87 -1.51 -6.76 4.18
CA PRO A 87 -2.61 -7.10 5.06
C PRO A 87 -3.76 -6.14 4.73
N LEU A 88 -4.93 -6.66 4.40
CA LEU A 88 -6.18 -5.86 4.30
C LEU A 88 -6.60 -5.24 5.65
N LYS A 89 -5.72 -5.20 6.65
CA LYS A 89 -5.96 -4.57 7.95
C LYS A 89 -5.62 -3.09 7.89
N ALA A 90 -6.27 -2.35 7.00
CA ALA A 90 -6.38 -0.90 7.13
C ALA A 90 -7.86 -0.54 7.20
N SER A 91 -8.29 -0.24 8.43
CA SER A 91 -9.59 0.32 8.84
C SER A 91 -10.77 -0.67 8.95
N ILE A 92 -11.22 -0.92 10.19
CA ILE A 92 -12.37 -0.23 10.79
C ILE A 92 -12.19 -0.24 12.32
N GLY A 93 -12.16 0.94 12.94
CA GLY A 93 -12.68 1.17 14.30
C GLY A 93 -11.92 0.57 15.50
N SER A 94 -11.09 1.40 16.13
CA SER A 94 -11.15 1.55 17.58
C SER A 94 -10.82 2.99 17.94
N CYS A 95 -11.85 3.84 17.86
CA CYS A 95 -11.88 5.07 18.65
C CYS A 95 -11.80 4.63 20.11
N ALA A 96 -10.60 4.68 20.69
CA ALA A 96 -10.45 4.46 22.12
C ALA A 96 -11.22 5.58 22.84
N PRO A 97 -12.15 5.27 23.76
CA PRO A 97 -12.83 6.32 24.50
C PRO A 97 -11.80 7.10 25.30
N LEU A 98 -11.81 8.43 25.14
CA LEU A 98 -11.03 9.35 25.96
C LEU A 98 -11.34 9.03 27.43
N GLN A 99 -10.35 8.49 28.13
CA GLN A 99 -10.41 8.34 29.56
C GLN A 99 -10.49 9.74 30.17
N ASN A 100 -11.67 10.02 30.75
CA ASN A 100 -12.00 11.23 31.46
C ASN A 100 -10.97 11.46 32.56
N GLN A 101 -10.02 12.38 32.34
CA GLN A 101 -9.08 12.79 33.36
C GLN A 101 -9.86 13.47 34.48
N LYS A 102 -10.00 12.74 35.59
CA LYS A 102 -10.58 13.25 36.82
C LYS A 102 -9.63 14.32 37.36
N ALA A 103 -10.01 15.58 37.21
CA ALA A 103 -9.34 16.71 37.84
C ALA A 103 -9.20 16.44 39.36
N PRO A 104 -8.01 16.65 39.97
CA PRO A 104 -7.90 16.60 41.42
C PRO A 104 -8.69 17.77 42.02
N SER A 105 -9.79 17.40 42.68
CA SER A 105 -10.59 18.24 43.55
C SER A 105 -9.69 18.94 44.57
N SER A 106 -9.61 20.26 44.47
CA SER A 106 -9.09 21.13 45.51
C SER A 106 -9.89 20.92 46.79
N ARG A 107 -9.33 20.25 47.80
CA ARG A 107 -9.85 20.35 49.17
C ARG A 107 -9.09 21.41 49.92
N LYS A 108 -9.78 22.52 50.11
CA LYS A 108 -9.51 23.53 51.12
C LYS A 108 -9.70 22.94 52.52
N THR A 109 -8.72 23.23 53.40
CA THR A 109 -8.82 23.58 54.84
C THR A 109 -9.29 22.50 55.82
N PRO A 110 -9.18 22.66 57.17
CA PRO A 110 -8.54 23.71 57.99
C PRO A 110 -7.63 23.18 59.15
N ARG A 111 -6.73 24.03 59.68
CA ARG A 111 -6.65 24.54 61.07
C ARG A 111 -5.21 24.95 61.42
#